data_AF-N1ZJP2-F1
#
_entry.id   AF-N1ZJP2-F1
#
_cell.length_a   1.000
_cell.length_b   1.000
_cell.length_c   1.000
_cell.angle_alpha   90.00
_cell.angle_beta   90.00
_cell.angle_gamma   90.00
#
_symmetry.space_group_name_H-M   'P 1'
#
loop_
_entity.id
_entity.type
_entity.pdbx_description
1 polymer ?
#
loop_
_entity_poly.entity_id
_entity_poly.type
_entity_poly.pdbx_seq_one_letter_code
_entity_poly.pdbx_strand_id
1 'polypeptide(L)' 'MKQVQISEDLFLLLIQYHIFECYNEEEKIAKELQQKFDSIINRNLYTKYKTAPTEEEKEKARQEYLDRKGIHSSFRW' A
#
# COMPACT_ATOMS: atom_id res chain seq x y z
N MET A 1 16.17 2.33 9.79
CA MET A 1 15.29 1.80 8.71
C MET A 1 13.87 1.68 9.25
N LYS A 2 12.84 2.03 8.46
CA LYS A 2 11.45 1.80 8.88
C LYS A 2 11.14 0.30 8.79
N GLN A 3 10.48 -0.24 9.82
CA GLN A 3 10.03 -1.64 9.81
C GLN A 3 8.61 -1.72 9.25
N VAL A 4 8.33 -2.77 8.47
CA VAL A 4 7.02 -3.06 7.90
C VAL A 4 6.54 -4.39 8.47
N GLN A 5 5.36 -4.38 9.08
CA GLN A 5 4.71 -5.60 9.57
C GLN A 5 3.92 -6.27 8.45
N ILE A 6 4.05 -7.60 8.33
CA ILE A 6 3.25 -8.47 7.46
C ILE A 6 2.61 -9.56 8.31
N SER A 7 1.62 -10.27 7.76
CA SER A 7 1.05 -11.45 8.42
C SER A 7 2.10 -12.54 8.54
N GLU A 8 1.95 -13.38 9.57
CA GLU A 8 2.76 -14.59 9.73
C GLU A 8 2.62 -15.51 8.50
N ASP A 9 1.40 -15.69 8.01
CA ASP A 9 1.13 -16.47 6.79
C ASP A 9 1.94 -15.99 5.59
N LEU A 10 1.94 -14.69 5.30
CA LEU A 10 2.72 -14.14 4.18
C LEU A 10 4.22 -14.36 4.39
N PHE A 11 4.70 -14.21 5.62
CA PHE A 11 6.10 -14.45 5.94
C PHE A 11 6.50 -15.91 5.71
N LEU A 12 5.67 -16.87 6.14
CA LEU A 12 5.90 -18.29 5.89
C LEU A 12 5.84 -18.63 4.40
N LEU A 13 4.90 -18.07 3.65
CA LEU A 13 4.82 -18.22 2.19
C LEU A 13 6.08 -17.71 1.50
N LEU A 14 6.63 -16.57 1.95
CA LEU A 14 7.88 -16.03 1.42
C LEU A 14 9.07 -16.95 1.71
N ILE A 15 9.11 -17.59 2.88
CA ILE A 15 10.14 -18.61 3.19
C ILE A 15 9.98 -19.80 2.25
N GLN A 16 8.76 -20.32 2.07
CA GLN A 16 8.48 -21.43 1.15
C GLN A 16 8.92 -21.12 -0.28
N TYR A 17 8.62 -19.91 -0.74
CA TYR A 17 8.97 -19.46 -2.08
C TYR A 17 10.48 -19.31 -2.28
N HIS A 18 11.18 -18.60 -1.38
CA HIS A 18 12.59 -18.25 -1.58
C HIS A 18 13.60 -19.27 -1.07
N ILE A 19 13.28 -20.01 -0.01
CA ILE A 19 14.22 -20.94 0.64
C ILE A 19 13.98 -22.37 0.18
N PHE A 20 12.72 -22.74 0.03
CA PHE A 20 12.33 -24.10 -0.36
C PHE A 20 11.98 -24.22 -1.85
N GLU A 21 12.11 -23.13 -2.62
CA GLU A 21 11.83 -23.08 -4.06
C GLU A 21 10.43 -23.61 -4.42
N CYS A 22 9.45 -23.40 -3.52
CA CYS A 22 8.08 -23.84 -3.70
C CYS A 22 7.23 -22.70 -4.28
N TYR A 23 6.94 -22.79 -5.58
CA TYR A 23 6.28 -21.72 -6.35
C TYR A 23 4.74 -21.82 -6.39
N ASN A 24 4.15 -22.78 -5.68
CA ASN A 24 2.71 -23.06 -5.74
C ASN A 24 1.82 -21.87 -5.34
N GLU A 25 2.34 -20.99 -4.47
CA GLU A 25 1.61 -19.87 -3.88
C GLU A 25 2.12 -18.50 -4.40
N GLU A 26 2.85 -18.47 -5.51
CA GLU A 26 3.42 -17.23 -6.07
C GLU A 26 2.37 -16.14 -6.29
N GLU A 27 1.23 -16.48 -6.89
CA GLU A 27 0.15 -15.54 -7.15
C GLU A 27 -0.42 -14.96 -5.84
N LYS A 28 -0.55 -15.79 -4.81
CA LYS A 28 -1.02 -15.38 -3.49
C LYS A 28 -0.03 -14.42 -2.83
N ILE A 29 1.26 -14.74 -2.86
CA ILE A 29 2.34 -13.89 -2.35
C ILE A 29 2.31 -12.52 -3.04
N ALA A 30 2.25 -12.51 -4.38
CA ALA A 30 2.22 -11.28 -5.16
C ALA A 30 1.01 -10.42 -4.79
N LYS A 31 -0.18 -11.03 -4.68
CA LYS A 31 -1.42 -10.35 -4.29
C LYS A 31 -1.34 -9.74 -2.90
N GLU A 32 -0.89 -10.48 -1.90
CA GLU A 32 -0.79 -9.99 -0.52
C GLU A 32 0.27 -8.89 -0.37
N LEU A 33 1.41 -9.02 -1.04
CA LEU A 33 2.44 -7.98 -1.09
C LEU A 33 1.92 -6.71 -1.76
N GLN A 34 1.19 -6.83 -2.87
CA GLN A 34 0.58 -5.69 -3.57
C GLN A 34 -0.42 -4.98 -2.66
N GLN A 35 -1.29 -5.72 -1.98
CA GLN A 35 -2.23 -5.14 -1.00
C GLN A 35 -1.49 -4.40 0.12
N LYS A 36 -0.40 -4.97 0.64
CA LYS A 36 0.41 -4.32 1.67
C LYS A 36 1.05 -3.03 1.15
N PHE A 37 1.59 -3.06 -0.06
CA PHE A 37 2.19 -1.91 -0.72
C PHE A 37 1.18 -0.77 -0.90
N ASP A 38 -0.02 -1.09 -1.39
CA ASP A 38 -1.10 -0.11 -1.53
C ASP A 38 -1.52 0.48 -0.19
N SER A 39 -1.58 -0.33 0.88
CA SER A 39 -1.85 0.18 2.23
C SER A 39 -0.80 1.18 2.70
N ILE A 40 0.49 0.93 2.41
CA ILE A 40 1.59 1.83 2.76
C ILE A 40 1.48 3.15 2.01
N ILE A 41 1.22 3.09 0.69
CA ILE A 41 1.05 4.31 -0.12
C ILE A 41 -0.14 5.13 0.37
N ASN A 42 -1.28 4.48 0.60
CA ASN A 42 -2.47 5.16 1.12
C ASN A 42 -2.20 5.85 2.45
N ARG A 43 -1.47 5.19 3.37
CA ARG A 43 -1.08 5.80 4.65
C ARG A 43 -0.15 6.99 4.47
N ASN A 44 0.80 6.91 3.53
CA ASN A 44 1.71 8.00 3.22
C ASN A 44 0.98 9.19 2.59
N LEU A 45 0.06 8.96 1.65
CA LEU A 45 -0.78 10.01 1.06
C LEU A 45 -1.65 10.68 2.10
N TYR A 46 -2.29 9.90 2.97
CA TYR A 46 -3.06 10.45 4.09
C TYR A 46 -2.20 11.30 5.02
N THR A 47 -1.00 10.84 5.35
CA THR A 47 -0.07 11.59 6.20
C THR A 47 0.33 12.90 5.53
N LYS A 48 0.73 12.85 4.24
CA LYS A 48 1.05 14.05 3.46
C LYS A 48 -0.11 15.04 3.43
N TYR A 49 -1.33 14.57 3.16
CA TYR A 49 -2.54 15.40 3.21
C TYR A 49 -2.72 16.08 4.57
N LYS A 50 -2.50 15.36 5.69
CA LYS A 50 -2.69 15.91 7.04
C LYS A 50 -1.57 16.86 7.48
N THR A 51 -0.35 16.69 6.97
CA THR A 51 0.81 17.49 7.36
C THR A 51 1.21 18.53 6.32
N ALA A 52 0.49 18.64 5.20
CA ALA A 52 0.80 19.59 4.14
C ALA A 52 0.70 21.04 4.65
N PRO A 53 1.73 21.89 4.44
CA PRO A 53 1.71 23.29 4.83
C PRO A 53 0.80 24.16 3.96
N THR A 54 0.49 23.75 2.72
CA THR A 54 -0.33 24.50 1.77
C THR A 54 -1.56 23.72 1.32
N GLU A 55 -2.64 24.43 0.96
CA GLU A 55 -3.85 23.81 0.43
C GLU A 55 -3.64 23.16 -0.95
N GLU A 56 -2.71 23.67 -1.77
CA GLU A 56 -2.32 23.02 -3.04
C GLU A 56 -1.69 21.63 -2.83
N GLU A 57 -0.73 21.51 -1.92
CA GLU A 57 -0.07 20.24 -1.64
C GLU A 57 -1.04 19.22 -1.00
N LYS A 58 -1.94 19.73 -0.18
CA LYS A 58 -3.03 18.96 0.41
C LYS A 58 -4.00 18.44 -0.65
N GLU A 59 -4.46 19.30 -1.55
CA GLU A 59 -5.35 18.91 -2.64
C GLU A 59 -4.66 17.94 -3.62
N LYS A 60 -3.36 18.11 -3.87
CA LYS A 60 -2.56 17.17 -4.68
C LYS A 60 -2.51 15.77 -4.05
N ALA A 61 -2.22 15.68 -2.75
CA ALA A 61 -2.19 14.40 -2.04
C ALA A 61 -3.58 13.74 -1.98
N ARG A 62 -4.65 14.55 -1.89
CA ARG A 62 -6.03 14.08 -1.98
C ARG A 62 -6.34 13.51 -3.36
N GLN A 63 -6.02 14.23 -4.43
CA GLN A 63 -6.32 13.79 -5.79
C GLN A 63 -5.56 12.50 -6.13
N GLU A 64 -4.28 12.40 -5.75
CA GLU A 64 -3.49 11.18 -5.93
C GLU A 64 -4.09 9.97 -5.18
N TYR A 65 -4.68 10.19 -4.00
CA TYR A 65 -5.41 9.14 -3.28
C TYR A 65 -6.68 8.70 -4.01
N LEU A 66 -7.48 9.66 -4.49
CA LEU A 66 -8.72 9.37 -5.22
C LEU A 66 -8.44 8.63 -6.53
N ASP A 67 -7.41 9.05 -7.28
CA ASP A 67 -7.00 8.43 -8.53
C ASP A 67 -6.56 6.97 -8.30
N ARG A 68 -5.76 6.70 -7.26
CA ARG A 68 -5.37 5.32 -6.90
C ARG A 68 -6.56 4.45 -6.48
N LYS A 69 -7.57 5.05 -5.86
CA LYS A 69 -8.79 4.33 -5.44
C LYS A 69 -9.82 4.21 -6.55
N GLY A 70 -9.62 4.85 -7.71
CA GLY A 70 -10.61 4.93 -8.77
C GLY A 70 -11.88 5.69 -8.35
N ILE A 71 -11.76 6.61 -7.39
CA ILE A 71 -12.88 7.40 -6.87
C ILE A 71 -12.96 8.72 -7.64
N HIS A 72 -14.18 9.17 -7.93
CA HIS A 72 -14.40 10.44 -8.62
C HIS A 72 -13.81 11.64 -7.85
N SER A 73 -13.17 12.58 -8.54
CA SER A 73 -12.46 13.73 -7.97
C SER A 73 -13.33 14.63 -7.08
N SER A 74 -14.65 14.66 -7.33
CA SER A 74 -15.61 15.43 -6.53
C SER A 74 -15.92 14.84 -5.15
N PHE A 75 -15.49 13.60 -4.86
CA PHE A 75 -15.81 12.91 -3.60
C PHE A 75 -15.15 13.58 -2.38
N ARG A 76 -15.96 14.12 -1.46
CA ARG A 76 -15.49 14.71 -0.20
C ARG A 76 -15.68 13.71 0.94
N TRP A 77 -14.66 13.59 1.79
CA TRP A 77 -14.61 12.72 2.99
C TRP A 77 -14.37 13.56 4.23
#